data_AF-A0A257XUC6-F1
#
_entry.id   AF-A0A257XUC6-F1
#
_cell.length_a   1.000
_cell.length_b   1.000
_cell.length_c   1.000
_cell.angle_alpha   90.00
_cell.angle_beta   90.00
_cell.angle_gamma   90.00
#
_symmetry.space_group_name_H-M   'P 1'
#
loop_
_entity.id
_entity.type
_entity.pdbx_description
1 polymer ?
#
loop_
_entity_poly.entity_id
_entity_poly.type
_entity_poly.pdbx_seq_one_letter_code
_entity_poly.pdbx_strand_id
1 'polypeptide(L)'
;MFQRELAAIARQQVHLSQGGLSTSELAGWLKTLSLDQLAAFADGRLATTPECSFVLPDVMLDNTEEFIAREQPDRKTSAMPAPAEIEYTRDTPLEPPRELLELTRMLAGLSTSASVGDAVVGGSFGQASYRLSLLALIGETNIGPELAPLADLPLTLQWGDDMQAVGRGEVARISAGRILPQQNNDESPAA
;
A
#
# COMPACT_ATOMS: atom_id res chain seq x y z
N MET A 1 -21.59 -41.54 -39.53
CA MET A 1 -20.88 -41.76 -38.26
C MET A 1 -19.56 -41.00 -38.19
N PHE A 2 -18.64 -41.15 -39.16
CA PHE A 2 -17.31 -40.51 -39.14
C PHE A 2 -17.33 -38.96 -39.05
N GLN A 3 -18.26 -38.30 -39.74
CA GLN A 3 -18.44 -36.84 -39.67
C GLN A 3 -18.87 -36.34 -38.29
N ARG A 4 -19.57 -37.19 -37.51
CA ARG A 4 -20.04 -36.85 -36.16
C ARG A 4 -18.89 -36.91 -35.16
N GLU A 5 -17.97 -37.86 -35.33
CA GLU A 5 -16.74 -38.00 -34.54
C GLU A 5 -15.74 -36.86 -34.83
N LEU A 6 -15.57 -36.49 -36.10
CA LEU A 6 -14.74 -35.33 -36.48
C LEU A 6 -15.28 -34.01 -35.89
N ALA A 7 -16.60 -33.82 -35.88
CA ALA A 7 -17.23 -32.65 -35.27
C ALA A 7 -17.11 -32.63 -33.73
N ALA A 8 -17.03 -33.79 -33.09
CA ALA A 8 -16.79 -33.91 -31.64
C ALA A 8 -15.34 -33.56 -31.28
N ILE A 9 -14.37 -34.00 -32.09
CA ILE A 9 -12.94 -33.68 -31.93
C ILE A 9 -12.70 -32.17 -32.14
N ALA A 10 -13.31 -31.57 -33.16
CA ALA A 10 -13.20 -30.12 -33.42
C ALA A 10 -13.76 -29.26 -32.25
N ARG A 11 -14.79 -29.73 -31.54
CA ARG A 11 -15.33 -29.03 -30.36
C ARG A 11 -14.43 -29.08 -29.12
N GLN A 12 -13.53 -30.05 -29.04
CA GLN A 12 -12.60 -30.20 -27.92
C GLN A 12 -11.25 -29.51 -28.20
N GLN A 13 -11.06 -28.93 -29.38
CA GLN A 13 -9.82 -28.31 -29.78
C GLN A 13 -9.80 -26.84 -29.33
N VAL A 14 -8.86 -26.49 -28.46
CA VAL A 14 -8.68 -25.12 -27.97
C VAL A 14 -7.97 -24.31 -29.06
N HIS A 15 -8.69 -23.36 -29.67
CA HIS A 15 -8.19 -22.45 -30.68
C HIS A 15 -7.61 -21.20 -30.00
N LEU A 16 -6.36 -20.86 -30.34
CA LEU A 16 -5.62 -19.76 -29.71
C LEU A 16 -5.86 -18.40 -30.40
N SER A 17 -6.54 -18.39 -31.54
CA SER A 17 -6.84 -17.17 -32.31
C SER A 17 -8.05 -17.39 -33.25
N GLN A 18 -8.69 -16.30 -33.68
CA GLN A 18 -9.75 -16.27 -34.70
C GLN A 18 -9.34 -16.91 -36.05
N GLY A 19 -8.03 -17.17 -36.26
CA GLY A 19 -7.47 -17.79 -37.47
C GLY A 19 -7.43 -19.32 -37.47
N GLY A 20 -8.04 -20.02 -36.51
CA GLY A 20 -8.17 -21.48 -36.53
C GLY A 20 -6.94 -22.27 -36.08
N LEU A 21 -5.85 -21.61 -35.67
CA LEU A 21 -4.67 -22.25 -35.11
C LEU A 21 -5.00 -23.06 -33.85
N SER A 22 -4.69 -24.34 -33.88
CA SER A 22 -4.86 -25.23 -32.74
C SER A 22 -3.58 -25.38 -31.91
N THR A 23 -3.76 -25.72 -30.64
CA THR A 23 -2.66 -25.98 -29.69
C THR A 23 -1.70 -27.08 -30.19
N SER A 24 -2.22 -28.10 -30.88
CA SER A 24 -1.42 -29.21 -31.42
C SER A 24 -0.56 -28.79 -32.62
N GLU A 25 -1.06 -27.92 -33.49
CA GLU A 25 -0.30 -27.39 -34.62
C GLU A 25 0.81 -26.45 -34.13
N LEU A 26 0.51 -25.61 -33.13
CA LEU A 26 1.51 -24.78 -32.46
C LEU A 26 2.62 -25.65 -31.85
N ALA A 27 2.25 -26.69 -31.10
CA ALA A 27 3.21 -27.61 -30.49
C ALA A 27 4.04 -28.37 -31.54
N GLY A 28 3.42 -28.75 -32.67
CA GLY A 28 4.12 -29.37 -33.80
C GLY A 28 5.12 -28.42 -34.44
N TRP A 29 4.70 -27.18 -34.72
CA TRP A 29 5.57 -26.14 -35.27
C TRP A 29 6.73 -25.80 -34.35
N LEU A 30 6.49 -25.64 -33.04
CA LEU A 30 7.54 -25.36 -32.05
C LEU A 30 8.62 -26.46 -32.04
N LYS A 31 8.26 -27.73 -32.27
CA LYS A 31 9.21 -28.85 -32.37
C LYS A 31 10.06 -28.85 -33.64
N THR A 32 9.69 -28.07 -34.65
CA THR A 32 10.48 -27.92 -35.90
C THR A 32 11.56 -26.85 -35.82
N LEU A 33 11.53 -26.03 -34.76
CA LEU A 33 12.46 -24.94 -34.56
C LEU A 33 13.73 -25.40 -33.83
N SER A 34 14.85 -24.79 -34.18
CA SER A 34 16.12 -24.98 -33.45
C SER A 34 16.13 -24.25 -32.11
N LEU A 35 17.04 -24.67 -31.22
CA LEU A 35 17.21 -24.03 -29.90
C LEU A 35 17.52 -22.53 -30.03
N ASP A 36 18.34 -22.15 -31.00
CA ASP A 36 18.71 -20.74 -31.24
C ASP A 36 17.53 -19.90 -31.70
N GLN A 37 16.66 -20.45 -32.56
CA GLN A 37 15.44 -19.78 -33.02
C GLN A 37 14.44 -19.60 -31.88
N LEU A 38 14.32 -20.60 -31.00
CA LEU A 38 13.46 -20.51 -29.82
C LEU A 38 13.99 -19.46 -28.83
N ALA A 39 15.30 -19.42 -28.60
CA ALA A 39 15.94 -18.43 -27.74
C ALA A 39 15.75 -17.00 -28.27
N ALA A 40 15.84 -16.80 -29.59
CA ALA A 40 15.62 -15.50 -30.23
C ALA A 40 14.19 -14.96 -30.02
N PHE A 41 13.17 -15.81 -29.86
CA PHE A 41 11.82 -15.35 -29.53
C PHE A 41 11.68 -14.82 -28.09
N ALA A 42 12.52 -15.31 -27.19
CA ALA A 42 12.56 -14.93 -25.78
C ALA A 42 13.45 -13.70 -25.51
N ASP A 43 14.38 -13.39 -26.42
CA ASP A 43 15.31 -12.28 -26.29
C ASP A 43 14.59 -10.93 -26.17
N GLY A 44 14.95 -10.16 -25.13
CA GLY A 44 14.32 -8.88 -24.79
C GLY A 44 12.84 -8.94 -24.40
N ARG A 45 12.22 -10.12 -24.34
CA ARG A 45 10.78 -10.32 -24.03
C ARG A 45 10.55 -10.91 -22.65
N LEU A 46 11.54 -11.61 -22.10
CA LEU A 46 11.52 -12.07 -20.73
C LEU A 46 11.97 -10.93 -19.81
N ALA A 47 11.03 -10.40 -19.02
CA ALA A 47 11.38 -9.53 -17.92
C ALA A 47 12.14 -10.34 -16.87
N THR A 48 13.32 -9.87 -16.47
CA THR A 48 14.00 -10.39 -15.28
C THR A 48 13.06 -10.12 -14.10
N THR A 49 12.39 -11.16 -13.60
CA THR A 49 11.61 -11.01 -12.38
C THR A 49 12.62 -10.82 -11.25
N PRO A 50 12.62 -9.69 -10.53
CA PRO A 50 13.50 -9.54 -9.39
C PRO A 50 13.20 -10.68 -8.41
N GLU A 51 14.22 -11.29 -7.85
CA GLU A 51 14.01 -12.25 -6.77
C GLU A 51 13.19 -11.56 -5.68
N CYS A 52 12.07 -12.19 -5.31
CA CYS A 52 11.27 -11.72 -4.19
C CYS A 52 12.10 -11.96 -2.93
N SER A 53 12.83 -10.93 -2.49
CA SER A 53 13.51 -10.96 -1.21
C SER A 53 12.44 -10.89 -0.12
N PHE A 54 12.02 -12.04 0.40
CA PHE A 54 11.16 -12.10 1.57
C PHE A 54 11.99 -11.64 2.78
N VAL A 55 11.86 -10.37 3.14
CA VAL A 55 12.66 -9.72 4.20
C VAL A 55 12.32 -10.25 5.60
N LEU A 56 11.26 -11.03 5.76
CA LEU A 56 10.72 -11.47 7.04
C LEU A 56 10.33 -12.96 7.01
N PRO A 57 11.30 -13.89 7.01
CA PRO A 57 11.03 -15.32 7.03
C PRO A 57 10.29 -15.75 8.32
N ASP A 58 10.48 -15.03 9.40
CA ASP A 58 9.74 -15.15 10.66
C ASP A 58 8.24 -14.86 10.48
N VAL A 59 7.89 -13.75 9.83
CA VAL A 59 6.49 -13.38 9.57
C VAL A 59 5.83 -14.37 8.60
N MET A 60 6.56 -14.87 7.60
CA MET A 60 6.04 -15.90 6.70
C MET A 60 5.78 -17.22 7.43
N LEU A 61 6.65 -17.58 8.38
CA LEU A 61 6.50 -18.78 9.20
C LEU A 61 5.28 -18.65 10.13
N ASP A 62 5.11 -17.52 10.81
CA ASP A 62 3.95 -17.26 11.68
C ASP A 62 2.62 -17.34 10.91
N ASN A 63 2.54 -16.74 9.72
CA ASN A 63 1.34 -16.81 8.88
C ASN A 63 1.06 -18.24 8.39
N THR A 64 2.10 -19.01 8.10
CA THR A 64 1.98 -20.40 7.63
C THR A 64 1.53 -21.32 8.77
N GLU A 65 2.08 -21.15 9.98
CA GLU A 65 1.64 -21.88 11.17
C GLU A 65 0.18 -21.61 11.49
N GLU A 66 -0.24 -20.34 11.41
CA GLU A 66 -1.62 -19.96 11.65
C GLU A 66 -2.57 -20.56 10.60
N PHE A 67 -2.17 -20.60 9.33
CA PHE A 67 -2.93 -21.25 8.26
C PHE A 67 -3.09 -22.77 8.51
N ILE A 68 -2.00 -23.45 8.87
CA ILE A 68 -2.01 -24.89 9.17
C ILE A 68 -2.87 -25.19 10.41
N ALA A 69 -2.83 -24.34 11.44
CA ALA A 69 -3.64 -24.50 12.65
C ALA A 69 -5.15 -24.33 12.38
N ARG A 70 -5.54 -23.53 11.38
CA ARG A 70 -6.94 -23.32 10.99
C ARG A 70 -7.54 -24.53 10.26
N GLU A 71 -6.76 -25.18 9.40
CA GLU A 71 -7.21 -26.28 8.51
C GLU A 71 -7.14 -27.69 9.13
N GLN A 72 -6.86 -27.83 10.44
CA GLN A 72 -6.78 -29.16 11.06
C GLN A 72 -8.14 -29.87 11.14
N PRO A 73 -8.27 -31.10 10.60
CA PRO A 73 -9.54 -31.82 10.53
C PRO A 73 -10.12 -32.26 11.88
N ASP A 74 -9.28 -32.37 12.92
CA ASP A 74 -9.66 -32.77 14.29
C ASP A 74 -9.51 -31.62 15.30
N ARG A 75 -9.63 -30.37 14.84
CA ARG A 75 -9.52 -29.20 15.71
C ARG A 75 -10.59 -29.25 16.80
N LYS A 76 -10.17 -29.57 18.02
CA LYS A 76 -11.03 -29.53 19.21
C LYS A 76 -11.48 -28.09 19.43
N THR A 77 -12.76 -27.82 19.24
CA THR A 77 -13.37 -26.55 19.60
C THR A 77 -13.39 -26.46 21.12
N SER A 78 -12.34 -25.86 21.70
CA SER A 78 -12.40 -25.42 23.09
C SER A 78 -13.38 -24.26 23.11
N ALA A 79 -14.60 -24.51 23.59
CA ALA A 79 -15.50 -23.42 23.92
C ALA A 79 -14.76 -22.56 24.96
N MET A 80 -14.63 -21.26 24.68
CA MET A 80 -14.13 -20.36 25.71
C MET A 80 -15.06 -20.48 26.93
N PRO A 81 -14.51 -20.42 28.16
CA PRO A 81 -15.35 -20.27 29.33
C PRO A 81 -16.29 -19.08 29.13
N ALA A 82 -17.49 -19.17 29.71
CA ALA A 82 -18.47 -18.09 29.62
C ALA A 82 -17.77 -16.75 29.99
N PRO A 83 -18.04 -15.65 29.26
CA PRO A 83 -17.46 -14.36 29.58
C PRO A 83 -17.67 -14.07 31.06
N ALA A 84 -16.59 -13.97 31.82
CA ALA A 84 -16.68 -13.47 33.18
C ALA A 84 -17.05 -11.99 33.12
N GLU A 85 -17.84 -11.50 34.07
CA GLU A 85 -18.01 -10.05 34.21
C GLU A 85 -16.64 -9.42 34.45
N ILE A 86 -16.13 -8.73 33.43
CA ILE A 86 -14.91 -7.95 33.52
C ILE A 86 -15.35 -6.62 34.10
N GLU A 87 -14.84 -6.25 35.26
CA GLU A 87 -14.95 -4.88 35.74
C GLU A 87 -14.29 -4.01 34.67
N TYR A 88 -15.09 -3.19 33.99
CA TYR A 88 -14.59 -2.28 32.95
C TYR A 88 -13.54 -1.38 33.60
N THR A 89 -12.27 -1.78 33.43
CA THR A 89 -11.15 -0.95 33.83
C THR A 89 -11.29 0.28 32.96
N ARG A 90 -11.49 1.43 33.59
CA ARG A 90 -11.55 2.70 32.89
C ARG A 90 -10.31 2.77 32.02
N ASP A 91 -10.49 2.98 30.71
CA ASP A 91 -9.39 3.23 29.80
C ASP A 91 -8.49 4.27 30.45
N THR A 92 -7.25 3.89 30.72
CA THR A 92 -6.29 4.84 31.26
C THR A 92 -6.12 5.89 30.17
N PRO A 93 -6.37 7.19 30.45
CA PRO A 93 -6.20 8.22 29.44
C PRO A 93 -4.76 8.15 28.93
N LEU A 94 -4.59 7.76 27.67
CA LEU A 94 -3.28 7.75 27.05
C LEU A 94 -3.00 9.19 26.62
N GLU A 95 -2.06 9.84 27.30
CA GLU A 95 -1.62 11.16 26.90
C GLU A 95 -1.04 11.06 25.47
N PRO A 96 -1.50 11.90 24.52
CA PRO A 96 -1.00 11.84 23.16
C PRO A 96 0.52 12.12 23.13
N PRO A 97 1.26 11.50 22.19
CA PRO A 97 2.68 11.75 22.05
C PRO A 97 3.00 13.23 21.94
N ARG A 98 4.07 13.68 22.59
CA ARG A 98 4.46 15.10 22.60
C ARG A 98 4.66 15.65 21.19
N GLU A 99 5.23 14.85 20.31
CA GLU A 99 5.48 15.20 18.91
C GLU A 99 4.20 15.54 18.14
N LEU A 100 3.10 14.83 18.41
CA LEU A 100 1.79 15.12 17.83
C LEU A 100 1.27 16.46 18.35
N LEU A 101 1.28 16.67 19.67
CA LEU A 101 0.80 17.91 20.28
C LEU A 101 1.56 19.15 19.79
N GLU A 102 2.89 19.08 19.70
CA GLU A 102 3.73 20.18 19.24
C GLU A 102 3.52 20.48 17.76
N LEU A 103 3.41 19.43 16.92
CA LEU A 103 3.12 19.60 15.50
C LEU A 103 1.75 20.24 15.27
N THR A 104 0.70 19.70 15.90
CA THR A 104 -0.66 20.23 15.78
C THR A 104 -0.73 21.68 16.23
N ARG A 105 -0.09 22.05 17.34
CA ARG A 105 -0.05 23.44 17.82
C ARG A 105 0.65 24.37 16.83
N MET A 106 1.78 23.94 16.28
CA MET A 106 2.54 24.73 15.30
C MET A 106 1.74 24.94 14.02
N LEU A 107 1.11 23.89 13.50
CA LEU A 107 0.29 23.93 12.29
C LEU A 107 -0.99 24.75 12.48
N ALA A 108 -1.63 24.68 13.65
CA ALA A 108 -2.80 25.50 13.98
C ALA A 108 -2.50 27.01 13.99
N GLY A 109 -1.25 27.39 14.29
CA GLY A 109 -0.80 28.79 14.26
C GLY A 109 -0.35 29.27 12.88
N LEU A 110 -0.43 28.44 11.85
CA LEU A 110 0.13 28.73 10.54
C LEU A 110 -0.78 29.69 9.75
N SER A 111 -0.34 30.95 9.60
CA SER A 111 -1.07 31.99 8.84
C SER A 111 -0.58 32.17 7.40
N THR A 112 0.59 31.62 7.07
CA THR A 112 1.22 31.72 5.75
C THR A 112 1.77 30.36 5.32
N SER A 113 2.01 30.17 4.03
CA SER A 113 2.55 28.90 3.53
C SER A 113 3.88 28.54 4.19
N ALA A 114 4.03 27.29 4.65
CA ALA A 114 5.29 26.75 5.17
C ALA A 114 5.82 25.61 4.29
N SER A 115 7.14 25.40 4.29
CA SER A 115 7.71 24.21 3.68
C SER A 115 7.51 23.00 4.59
N VAL A 116 7.26 21.82 3.99
CA VAL A 116 7.18 20.56 4.75
C VAL A 116 8.48 20.30 5.51
N GLY A 117 9.63 20.56 4.88
CA GLY A 117 10.94 20.38 5.52
C GLY A 117 11.13 21.25 6.77
N ASP A 118 10.56 22.45 6.79
CA ASP A 118 10.58 23.32 7.98
C ASP A 118 9.58 22.89 9.05
N ALA A 119 8.44 22.31 8.66
CA ALA A 119 7.43 21.82 9.59
C ALA A 119 7.87 20.54 10.33
N VAL A 120 8.51 19.59 9.63
CA VAL A 120 8.73 18.23 10.16
C VAL A 120 10.16 17.95 10.59
N VAL A 121 11.17 18.65 10.04
CA VAL A 121 12.57 18.31 10.32
C VAL A 121 13.07 19.01 11.57
N GLY A 122 13.44 18.22 12.57
CA GLY A 122 14.12 18.64 13.80
C GLY A 122 14.33 17.43 14.72
N GLY A 123 15.22 17.50 15.71
CA GLY A 123 15.51 16.34 16.56
C GLY A 123 16.19 15.21 15.78
N SER A 124 15.74 13.96 15.96
CA SER A 124 16.26 12.78 15.25
C SER A 124 15.49 12.46 13.97
N PHE A 125 16.06 11.58 13.13
CA PHE A 125 15.41 11.09 11.91
C PHE A 125 14.03 10.47 12.22
N GLY A 126 13.93 9.64 13.26
CA GLY A 126 12.68 8.98 13.64
C GLY A 126 11.57 9.99 14.01
N GLN A 127 11.91 11.06 14.73
CA GLN A 127 10.94 12.11 15.07
C GLN A 127 10.50 12.92 13.85
N ALA A 128 11.39 13.11 12.88
CA ALA A 128 11.05 13.78 11.62
C ALA A 128 10.15 12.89 10.74
N SER A 129 10.48 11.59 10.62
CA SER A 129 9.66 10.61 9.89
C SER A 129 8.28 10.45 10.50
N TYR A 130 8.17 10.43 11.82
CA TYR A 130 6.88 10.39 12.51
C TYR A 130 6.02 11.62 12.18
N ARG A 131 6.56 12.83 12.34
CA ARG A 131 5.85 14.07 11.97
C ARG A 131 5.46 14.12 10.49
N LEU A 132 6.32 13.63 9.61
CA LEU A 132 6.03 13.51 8.18
C LEU A 132 4.84 12.58 7.92
N SER A 133 4.77 11.42 8.59
CA SER A 133 3.63 10.50 8.47
C SER A 133 2.32 11.10 8.97
N LEU A 134 2.37 11.96 9.99
CA LEU A 134 1.20 12.65 10.53
C LEU A 134 0.60 13.65 9.54
N LEU A 135 1.41 14.27 8.67
CA LEU A 135 0.89 15.22 7.68
C LEU A 135 -0.09 14.59 6.69
N ALA A 136 -0.01 13.27 6.46
CA ALA A 136 -0.94 12.56 5.60
C ALA A 136 -2.37 12.47 6.16
N LEU A 137 -2.55 12.76 7.46
CA LEU A 137 -3.84 12.70 8.15
C LEU A 137 -4.61 14.03 8.12
N ILE A 138 -4.00 15.11 7.59
CA ILE A 138 -4.66 16.40 7.47
C ILE A 138 -5.84 16.27 6.51
N GLY A 139 -7.05 16.63 6.96
CA GLY A 139 -8.29 16.50 6.19
C GLY A 139 -8.89 15.09 6.12
N GLU A 140 -8.33 14.11 6.83
CA GLU A 140 -8.86 12.74 6.86
C GLU A 140 -10.08 12.64 7.79
N THR A 141 -11.09 11.87 7.40
CA THR A 141 -12.37 11.79 8.14
C THR A 141 -12.53 10.49 8.93
N ASN A 142 -11.75 9.46 8.60
CA ASN A 142 -11.83 8.14 9.25
C ASN A 142 -10.61 7.88 10.14
N ILE A 143 -10.51 8.62 11.25
CA ILE A 143 -9.40 8.52 12.21
C ILE A 143 -9.90 8.47 13.65
N GLY A 144 -9.03 8.02 14.56
CA GLY A 144 -9.29 8.02 15.99
C GLY A 144 -9.47 9.43 16.57
N PRO A 145 -10.23 9.58 17.67
CA PRO A 145 -10.51 10.87 18.29
C PRO A 145 -9.26 11.64 18.73
N GLU A 146 -8.16 10.94 19.03
CA GLU A 146 -6.87 11.54 19.41
C GLU A 146 -6.18 12.28 18.25
N LEU A 147 -6.51 11.95 17.00
CA LEU A 147 -5.93 12.58 15.80
C LEU A 147 -6.85 13.64 15.19
N ALA A 148 -8.13 13.71 15.61
CA ALA A 148 -9.11 14.67 15.12
C ALA A 148 -8.60 16.14 15.15
N PRO A 149 -7.92 16.62 16.22
CA PRO A 149 -7.41 18.00 16.26
C PRO A 149 -6.38 18.32 15.16
N LEU A 150 -5.67 17.32 14.64
CA LEU A 150 -4.74 17.49 13.53
C LEU A 150 -5.46 17.47 12.18
N ALA A 151 -6.43 16.56 12.02
CA ALA A 151 -7.14 16.41 10.76
C ALA A 151 -8.10 17.56 10.46
N ASP A 152 -8.72 18.12 11.50
CA ASP A 152 -9.65 19.25 11.40
C ASP A 152 -8.95 20.59 11.10
N LEU A 153 -7.61 20.61 11.03
CA LEU A 153 -6.87 21.83 10.68
C LEU A 153 -7.23 22.28 9.26
N PRO A 154 -7.54 23.58 9.05
CA PRO A 154 -7.89 24.12 7.74
C PRO A 154 -6.62 24.32 6.89
N LEU A 155 -5.93 23.23 6.59
CA LEU A 155 -4.66 23.19 5.88
C LEU A 155 -4.75 22.24 4.70
N THR A 156 -3.99 22.53 3.66
CA THR A 156 -3.83 21.66 2.49
C THR A 156 -2.36 21.40 2.24
N LEU A 157 -2.05 20.14 1.94
CA LEU A 157 -0.70 19.69 1.63
C LEU A 157 -0.51 19.63 0.11
N GLN A 158 0.55 20.24 -0.39
CA GLN A 158 0.95 20.16 -1.78
C GLN A 158 2.35 19.57 -1.88
N TRP A 159 2.48 18.46 -2.60
CA TRP A 159 3.76 17.81 -2.88
C TRP A 159 4.27 18.20 -4.26
N GLY A 160 5.58 18.36 -4.37
CA GLY A 160 6.29 18.43 -5.65
C GLY A 160 7.07 17.14 -5.91
N ASP A 161 7.51 16.98 -7.16
CA ASP A 161 8.28 15.81 -7.60
C ASP A 161 9.77 15.90 -7.26
N ASP A 162 10.22 17.07 -6.81
CA ASP A 162 11.63 17.33 -6.49
C ASP A 162 11.98 16.98 -5.05
N MET A 163 13.28 16.75 -4.81
CA MET A 163 13.84 16.52 -3.49
C MET A 163 14.62 17.75 -3.02
N GLN A 164 14.21 18.35 -1.90
CA GLN A 164 14.84 19.50 -1.27
C GLN A 164 15.97 19.06 -0.31
N ALA A 165 17.10 19.77 -0.34
CA ALA A 165 18.16 19.62 0.66
C ALA A 165 17.75 20.30 1.98
N VAL A 166 17.90 19.60 3.11
CA VAL A 166 17.59 20.14 4.44
C VAL A 166 18.84 20.24 5.30
N GLY A 167 19.64 19.17 5.36
CA GLY A 167 20.94 19.15 6.03
C GLY A 167 20.89 19.36 7.55
N ARG A 168 19.78 19.00 8.21
CA ARG A 168 19.64 19.12 9.68
C ARG A 168 18.79 17.99 10.26
N GLY A 169 18.94 17.73 11.56
CA GLY A 169 18.13 16.72 12.28
C GLY A 169 18.22 15.31 11.69
N GLU A 170 19.43 14.87 11.32
CA GLU A 170 19.71 13.59 10.65
C GLU A 170 19.02 13.40 9.28
N VAL A 171 18.40 14.44 8.73
CA VAL A 171 17.75 14.42 7.41
C VAL A 171 18.58 15.23 6.42
N ALA A 172 19.20 14.54 5.46
CA ALA A 172 19.95 15.19 4.39
C ALA A 172 19.03 15.83 3.35
N ARG A 173 17.98 15.10 2.92
CA ARG A 173 17.02 15.52 1.89
C ARG A 173 15.62 15.04 2.23
N ILE A 174 14.60 15.75 1.75
CA ILE A 174 13.17 15.42 1.90
C ILE A 174 12.43 15.78 0.60
N SER A 175 11.30 15.13 0.34
CA SER A 175 10.40 15.53 -0.75
C SER A 175 9.99 16.99 -0.60
N ALA A 176 10.08 17.75 -1.68
CA ALA A 176 9.64 19.13 -1.70
C ALA A 176 8.12 19.17 -1.49
N GLY A 177 7.67 19.94 -0.51
CA GLY A 177 6.25 20.08 -0.22
C GLY A 177 5.95 21.38 0.49
N ARG A 178 4.70 21.83 0.37
CA ARG A 178 4.18 23.03 1.03
C ARG A 178 2.91 22.71 1.79
N ILE A 179 2.78 23.35 2.95
CA ILE A 179 1.57 23.36 3.77
C ILE A 179 0.95 24.74 3.59
N LEU A 180 -0.29 24.76 3.13
CA LEU A 180 -1.03 25.97 2.80
C LEU A 180 -2.25 26.10 3.71
N PRO A 181 -2.52 27.26 4.31
CA PRO A 181 -3.83 27.55 4.88
C PRO A 181 -4.91 27.45 3.80
N GLN A 182 -5.98 26.72 4.09
CA GLN A 182 -7.13 26.62 3.21
C GLN A 182 -7.80 28.00 3.19
N GLN A 183 -7.82 28.64 2.01
CA GLN A 183 -8.62 29.85 1.83
C GLN A 183 -10.08 29.42 1.79
N ASN A 184 -10.88 29.85 2.76
CA ASN A 184 -12.33 29.70 2.68
C ASN A 184 -12.81 30.47 1.45
N ASN A 185 -13.06 29.76 0.34
CA ASN A 185 -13.82 30.28 -0.77
C ASN A 185 -15.30 30.35 -0.37
N ASP A 186 -15.63 31.31 0.51
CA ASP A 186 -16.98 31.89 0.58
C ASP A 186 -17.12 32.95 -0.52
N GLU A 187 -17.01 32.55 -1.78
CA GLU A 187 -17.54 33.32 -2.91
C GLU A 187 -18.83 32.65 -3.34
N SER A 188 -19.92 33.05 -2.67
CA SER A 188 -21.28 32.79 -3.10
C SER A 188 -21.48 33.40 -4.50
N PRO A 189 -21.96 32.65 -5.51
CA PRO A 189 -22.26 33.26 -6.79
C PRO A 189 -23.47 34.16 -6.62
N ALA A 190 -23.26 35.47 -6.79
CA ALA A 190 -24.34 36.41 -7.00
C ALA A 190 -25.06 36.04 -8.32
N ALA A 191 -26.33 35.64 -8.21
CA ALA A 191 -27.31 35.65 -9.28
C ALA A 191 -28.68 35.95 -8.69
#